data_AF-A0A2N3WLL8-F1
#
_entry.id   AF-A0A2N3WLL8-F1
#
_cell.length_a   1.000
_cell.length_b   1.000
_cell.length_c   1.000
_cell.angle_alpha   90.00
_cell.angle_beta   90.00
_cell.angle_gamma   90.00
#
_symmetry.space_group_name_H-M   'P 1'
#
loop_
_entity.id
_entity.type
_entity.pdbx_description
1 polymer ?
#
loop_
_entity_poly.entity_id
_entity_poly.type
_entity_poly.pdbx_seq_one_letter_code
_entity_poly.pdbx_strand_id
1 'polypeptide(L)'
;MTQLLRTAIDNRGWLPASDGELSRPEPVPALGYQMTSREAQSSRLDDATDAVPDFAELIGCSDDQLEELVLANLGPDATGLWEALLVPPLLDRVRTILVATQQRVDNDLRTRRSRRNERGSKLGFDPASHYEQRYSQWRVRVTMFKRLVETRLSQTRAAAADENHKAAALNRRHRNAVRRLAEAIDSHRRTLGAEVDPEPADRALWQILEDVTVPLGPQGVPVPVRDMLTTYWSPAQKGAAMDADAVQPTTKPNQDTDGEN
;
A
#
# COMPACT_ATOMS: atom_id res chain seq x y z
N MET A 1 -7.15 -29.09 1.19
CA MET A 1 -7.29 -27.63 0.94
C MET A 1 -6.69 -27.16 -0.39
N THR A 2 -6.30 -28.06 -1.30
CA THR A 2 -5.72 -27.73 -2.62
C THR A 2 -6.71 -27.92 -3.79
N GLN A 3 -7.92 -28.43 -3.54
CA GLN A 3 -8.90 -28.78 -4.58
C GLN A 3 -10.00 -27.73 -4.81
N LEU A 4 -10.41 -26.97 -3.78
CA LEU A 4 -11.44 -25.92 -3.92
C LEU A 4 -10.91 -24.68 -4.68
N LEU A 5 -9.60 -24.41 -4.57
CA LEU A 5 -8.91 -23.40 -5.38
C LEU A 5 -8.74 -23.78 -6.85
N ARG A 6 -8.93 -25.05 -7.24
CA ARG A 6 -8.91 -25.43 -8.67
C ARG A 6 -10.24 -25.06 -9.35
N THR A 7 -11.35 -25.20 -8.63
CA THR A 7 -12.70 -25.07 -9.20
C THR A 7 -13.23 -23.64 -9.24
N ALA A 8 -12.94 -22.81 -8.24
CA ALA A 8 -13.30 -21.38 -8.28
C ALA A 8 -12.43 -20.57 -9.28
N ILE A 9 -11.19 -21.03 -9.50
CA ILE A 9 -10.20 -20.38 -10.38
C ILE A 9 -10.34 -20.81 -11.86
N ASP A 10 -10.79 -22.03 -12.16
CA ASP A 10 -11.05 -22.48 -13.54
C ASP A 10 -12.32 -21.83 -14.13
N ASN A 11 -13.28 -21.39 -13.30
CA ASN A 11 -14.58 -20.89 -13.77
C ASN A 11 -14.55 -19.44 -14.32
N ARG A 12 -13.48 -18.68 -14.10
CA ARG A 12 -13.33 -17.31 -14.65
C ARG A 12 -12.49 -17.23 -15.93
N GLY A 13 -11.98 -18.31 -16.50
CA GLY A 13 -11.31 -18.31 -17.81
C GLY A 13 -9.94 -17.59 -17.88
N TRP A 14 -9.42 -17.04 -16.79
CA TRP A 14 -8.19 -16.23 -16.78
C TRP A 14 -6.90 -17.02 -16.47
N LEU A 15 -6.99 -18.25 -15.93
CA LEU A 15 -5.84 -19.15 -15.78
C LEU A 15 -6.07 -20.45 -16.56
N PRO A 16 -5.07 -20.95 -17.32
CA PRO A 16 -5.18 -22.27 -17.94
C PRO A 16 -4.98 -23.36 -16.90
N ALA A 17 -5.81 -24.39 -17.00
CA ALA A 17 -5.72 -25.65 -16.27
C ALA A 17 -4.26 -26.04 -15.99
N SER A 18 -4.00 -26.35 -14.73
CA SER A 18 -2.76 -26.99 -14.30
C SER A 18 -2.71 -28.37 -14.95
N ASP A 19 -1.99 -28.48 -16.08
CA ASP A 19 -1.72 -29.74 -16.80
C ASP A 19 -1.10 -30.73 -15.80
N GLY A 20 -1.95 -31.59 -15.23
CA GLY A 20 -1.55 -32.84 -14.62
C GLY A 20 -0.98 -33.76 -15.70
N GLU A 21 0.04 -34.51 -15.32
CA GLU A 21 0.83 -35.48 -16.08
C GLU A 21 0.27 -35.95 -17.42
N LEU A 22 1.13 -35.82 -18.43
CA LEU A 22 1.05 -36.42 -19.76
C LEU A 22 0.80 -37.95 -19.67
N SER A 23 -0.46 -38.37 -19.75
CA SER A 23 -0.84 -39.71 -20.21
C SER A 23 -1.62 -39.59 -21.50
N ARG A 24 -0.95 -39.97 -22.61
CA ARG A 24 -1.43 -40.26 -23.98
C ARG A 24 -2.34 -39.22 -24.70
N PRO A 25 -2.18 -39.07 -26.02
CA PRO A 25 -3.11 -38.31 -26.82
C PRO A 25 -4.40 -39.13 -27.00
N GLU A 26 -5.42 -38.85 -26.20
CA GLU A 26 -6.81 -39.16 -26.57
C GLU A 26 -7.19 -38.30 -27.79
N PRO A 27 -7.90 -38.85 -28.79
CA PRO A 27 -8.36 -38.09 -29.94
C PRO A 27 -9.33 -37.01 -29.47
N VAL A 28 -8.95 -35.75 -29.67
CA VAL A 28 -9.78 -34.58 -29.39
C VAL A 28 -11.07 -34.72 -30.22
N PRO A 29 -12.26 -34.78 -29.59
CA PRO A 29 -13.49 -34.67 -30.35
C PRO A 29 -13.51 -33.29 -31.01
N ALA A 30 -13.80 -33.24 -32.31
CA ALA A 30 -13.99 -32.00 -33.05
C ALA A 30 -15.10 -31.18 -32.39
N LEU A 31 -14.72 -30.29 -31.48
CA LEU A 31 -15.61 -29.31 -30.88
C LEU A 31 -15.82 -28.20 -31.90
N GLY A 32 -16.89 -28.36 -32.67
CA GLY A 32 -17.50 -27.28 -33.40
C GLY A 32 -17.74 -26.11 -32.46
N TYR A 33 -17.23 -24.95 -32.86
CA TYR A 33 -17.61 -23.66 -32.33
C TYR A 33 -19.12 -23.48 -32.53
N GLN A 34 -19.93 -23.84 -31.52
CA GLN A 34 -21.28 -23.32 -31.42
C GLN A 34 -21.20 -21.98 -30.71
N MET A 35 -21.25 -20.91 -31.50
CA MET A 35 -21.76 -19.61 -31.08
C MET A 35 -23.23 -19.79 -30.65
N THR A 36 -23.46 -20.16 -29.40
CA THR A 36 -24.78 -20.01 -28.79
C THR A 36 -24.61 -19.49 -27.37
N SER A 37 -25.30 -18.38 -27.09
CA SER A 37 -25.55 -17.81 -25.77
C SER A 37 -24.49 -16.88 -25.16
N ARG A 38 -24.15 -15.80 -25.87
CA ARG A 38 -23.68 -14.56 -25.24
C ARG A 38 -24.84 -13.75 -24.61
N GLU A 39 -26.09 -14.02 -25.00
CA GLU A 39 -27.27 -13.30 -24.48
C GLU A 39 -27.82 -13.87 -23.16
N ALA A 40 -27.61 -15.16 -22.87
CA ALA A 40 -28.11 -15.76 -21.62
C ALA A 40 -27.19 -15.55 -20.40
N GLN A 41 -25.92 -15.18 -20.61
CA GLN A 41 -25.00 -14.80 -19.53
C GLN A 41 -24.90 -13.28 -19.32
N SER A 42 -25.28 -12.47 -20.32
CA SER A 42 -25.34 -11.00 -20.18
C SER A 42 -26.39 -10.57 -19.15
N SER A 43 -27.57 -11.23 -19.11
CA SER A 43 -28.62 -10.87 -18.14
C SER A 43 -28.37 -11.26 -16.68
N ARG A 44 -27.25 -11.93 -16.34
CA ARG A 44 -26.91 -12.23 -14.92
C ARG A 44 -25.68 -11.48 -14.41
N LEU A 45 -24.95 -10.78 -15.27
CA LEU A 45 -23.75 -10.02 -14.91
C LEU A 45 -24.01 -8.52 -14.77
N ASP A 46 -25.12 -8.02 -15.30
CA ASP A 46 -25.46 -6.59 -15.22
C ASP A 46 -26.12 -6.18 -13.89
N ASP A 47 -26.45 -7.14 -13.01
CA ASP A 47 -27.18 -6.88 -11.74
C ASP A 47 -26.32 -7.15 -10.48
N ALA A 48 -25.08 -7.66 -10.63
CA ALA A 48 -24.25 -8.11 -9.50
C ALA A 48 -23.00 -7.25 -9.25
N THR A 49 -22.73 -6.24 -10.09
CA THR A 49 -21.46 -5.48 -10.06
C THR A 49 -21.49 -4.23 -9.19
N ASP A 50 -22.65 -3.84 -8.65
CA ASP A 50 -22.81 -2.56 -7.93
C ASP A 50 -23.29 -2.69 -6.48
N ALA A 51 -23.57 -3.91 -6.02
CA ALA A 51 -23.83 -4.15 -4.60
C ALA A 51 -22.48 -4.20 -3.86
N VAL A 52 -21.99 -3.04 -3.43
CA VAL A 52 -20.86 -2.95 -2.51
C VAL A 52 -21.24 -3.72 -1.24
N PRO A 53 -20.56 -4.82 -0.91
CA PRO A 53 -20.86 -5.61 0.29
C PRO A 53 -20.71 -4.74 1.54
N ASP A 54 -21.53 -5.02 2.55
CA ASP A 54 -21.51 -4.25 3.78
C ASP A 54 -20.13 -4.37 4.44
N PHE A 55 -19.64 -3.25 4.98
CA PHE A 55 -18.31 -3.16 5.56
C PHE A 55 -18.13 -4.11 6.75
N ALA A 56 -19.22 -4.34 7.51
CA ALA A 56 -19.22 -5.30 8.61
C ALA A 56 -19.00 -6.74 8.13
N GLU A 57 -19.53 -7.09 6.95
CA GLU A 57 -19.34 -8.40 6.33
C GLU A 57 -17.90 -8.57 5.88
N LEU A 58 -17.31 -7.55 5.24
CA LEU A 58 -15.92 -7.57 4.77
C LEU A 58 -14.90 -7.76 5.91
N ILE A 59 -15.14 -7.14 7.07
CA ILE A 59 -14.29 -7.33 8.26
C ILE A 59 -14.39 -8.75 8.79
N GLY A 60 -15.60 -9.31 8.82
CA GLY A 60 -15.87 -10.66 9.31
C GLY A 60 -15.40 -11.79 8.38
N CYS A 61 -15.08 -11.51 7.12
CA CYS A 61 -14.59 -12.50 6.17
C CYS A 61 -13.29 -13.18 6.66
N SER A 62 -13.19 -14.49 6.41
CA SER A 62 -11.93 -15.21 6.61
C SER A 62 -10.88 -14.77 5.58
N ASP A 63 -9.60 -15.07 5.84
CA ASP A 63 -8.52 -14.74 4.90
C ASP A 63 -8.71 -15.43 3.54
N ASP A 64 -9.24 -16.66 3.51
CA ASP A 64 -9.52 -17.40 2.27
C ASP A 64 -10.64 -16.74 1.45
N GLN A 65 -11.72 -16.30 2.11
CA GLN A 65 -12.83 -15.58 1.45
C GLN A 65 -12.38 -14.22 0.94
N LEU A 66 -11.58 -13.51 1.75
CA LEU A 66 -11.01 -12.24 1.36
C LEU A 66 -10.04 -12.40 0.19
N GLU A 67 -9.25 -13.48 0.17
CA GLU A 67 -8.38 -13.80 -0.97
C GLU A 67 -9.19 -14.02 -2.24
N GLU A 68 -10.23 -14.85 -2.20
CA GLU A 68 -11.09 -15.08 -3.35
C GLU A 68 -11.72 -13.77 -3.87
N LEU A 69 -12.20 -12.93 -2.95
CA LEU A 69 -12.80 -11.65 -3.27
C LEU A 69 -11.78 -10.67 -3.88
N VAL A 70 -10.57 -10.59 -3.34
CA VAL A 70 -9.49 -9.75 -3.87
C VAL A 70 -9.10 -10.21 -5.28
N LEU A 71 -8.90 -11.51 -5.47
CA LEU A 71 -8.47 -12.07 -6.75
C LEU A 71 -9.55 -11.97 -7.83
N ALA A 72 -10.82 -12.10 -7.44
CA ALA A 72 -11.97 -11.87 -8.30
C ALA A 72 -12.05 -10.43 -8.83
N ASN A 73 -11.51 -9.45 -8.10
CA ASN A 73 -11.73 -8.03 -8.35
C ASN A 73 -10.45 -7.25 -8.66
N LEU A 74 -9.43 -7.93 -9.19
CA LEU A 74 -8.18 -7.28 -9.60
C LEU A 74 -8.35 -6.36 -10.82
N GLY A 75 -9.35 -6.62 -11.67
CA GLY A 75 -9.62 -5.87 -12.90
C GLY A 75 -10.07 -4.43 -12.66
N PRO A 76 -9.97 -3.55 -13.67
CA PRO A 76 -10.32 -2.13 -13.56
C PRO A 76 -11.80 -1.87 -13.26
N ASP A 77 -12.68 -2.79 -13.67
CA ASP A 77 -14.13 -2.62 -13.58
C ASP A 77 -14.64 -2.66 -12.12
N ALA A 78 -13.87 -3.25 -11.20
CA ALA A 78 -14.25 -3.41 -9.80
C ALA A 78 -13.79 -2.25 -8.89
N THR A 79 -13.91 -1.00 -9.36
CA THR A 79 -13.35 0.16 -8.64
C THR A 79 -14.04 0.42 -7.30
N GLY A 80 -15.38 0.34 -7.22
CA GLY A 80 -16.14 0.62 -5.99
C GLY A 80 -15.82 -0.36 -4.84
N LEU A 81 -15.81 -1.66 -5.13
CA LEU A 81 -15.40 -2.67 -4.14
C LEU A 81 -13.93 -2.51 -3.73
N TRP A 82 -13.06 -2.15 -4.68
CA TRP A 82 -11.65 -1.96 -4.40
C TRP A 82 -11.42 -0.82 -3.40
N GLU A 83 -12.15 0.28 -3.50
CA GLU A 83 -12.09 1.38 -2.54
C GLU A 83 -12.50 0.91 -1.13
N ALA A 84 -13.52 0.06 -1.01
CA ALA A 84 -13.93 -0.53 0.27
C ALA A 84 -12.85 -1.46 0.88
N LEU A 85 -12.03 -2.11 0.05
CA LEU A 85 -10.91 -2.96 0.50
C LEU A 85 -9.67 -2.17 0.95
N LEU A 86 -9.56 -0.89 0.58
CA LEU A 86 -8.43 -0.03 0.95
C LEU A 86 -8.61 0.66 2.31
N VAL A 87 -9.65 0.30 3.07
CA VAL A 87 -9.91 0.86 4.40
C VAL A 87 -8.92 0.25 5.42
N PRO A 88 -8.46 1.01 6.44
CA PRO A 88 -7.36 0.59 7.33
C PRO A 88 -7.44 -0.81 7.97
N PRO A 89 -8.60 -1.31 8.46
CA PRO A 89 -8.64 -2.63 9.10
C PRO A 89 -8.45 -3.79 8.11
N LEU A 90 -8.64 -3.58 6.81
CA LEU A 90 -8.48 -4.60 5.78
C LEU A 90 -7.18 -4.44 4.99
N LEU A 91 -6.59 -3.24 5.00
CA LEU A 91 -5.44 -2.87 4.20
C LEU A 91 -4.27 -3.85 4.34
N ASP A 92 -3.88 -4.20 5.57
CA ASP A 92 -2.75 -5.09 5.83
C ASP A 92 -3.04 -6.55 5.40
N ARG A 93 -4.28 -7.00 5.59
CA ARG A 93 -4.72 -8.35 5.16
C ARG A 93 -4.70 -8.45 3.64
N VAL A 94 -5.31 -7.49 2.95
CA VAL A 94 -5.33 -7.41 1.47
C VAL A 94 -3.91 -7.33 0.92
N ARG A 95 -3.04 -6.49 1.52
CA ARG A 95 -1.64 -6.40 1.12
C ARG A 95 -0.91 -7.73 1.27
N THR A 96 -1.12 -8.44 2.38
CA THR A 96 -0.50 -9.76 2.62
C THR A 96 -0.91 -10.78 1.56
N ILE A 97 -2.20 -10.82 1.23
CA ILE A 97 -2.75 -11.67 0.16
C ILE A 97 -2.13 -11.34 -1.20
N LEU A 98 -2.03 -10.06 -1.56
CA LEU A 98 -1.45 -9.63 -2.84
C LEU A 98 0.04 -9.99 -2.93
N VAL A 99 0.80 -9.80 -1.84
CA VAL A 99 2.23 -10.18 -1.78
C VAL A 99 2.40 -11.69 -1.94
N ALA A 100 1.61 -12.49 -1.21
CA ALA A 100 1.63 -13.95 -1.34
C ALA A 100 1.27 -14.40 -2.77
N THR A 101 0.28 -13.74 -3.38
CA THR A 101 -0.12 -13.99 -4.77
C THR A 101 1.01 -13.66 -5.77
N GLN A 102 1.65 -12.50 -5.62
CA GLN A 102 2.79 -12.12 -6.46
C GLN A 102 3.94 -13.15 -6.35
N GLN A 103 4.26 -13.58 -5.13
CA GLN A 103 5.28 -14.60 -4.89
C GLN A 103 4.93 -15.94 -5.55
N ARG A 104 3.67 -16.38 -5.47
CA ARG A 104 3.18 -17.60 -6.14
C ARG A 104 3.34 -17.49 -7.66
N VAL A 105 2.93 -16.37 -8.25
CA VAL A 105 3.06 -16.11 -9.70
C VAL A 105 4.52 -16.11 -10.15
N ASP A 106 5.41 -15.49 -9.38
CA ASP A 106 6.84 -15.45 -9.68
C ASP A 106 7.49 -16.83 -9.59
N ASN A 107 7.10 -17.62 -8.60
CA ASN A 107 7.56 -19.00 -8.47
C ASN A 107 7.10 -19.88 -9.64
N ASP A 108 5.86 -19.71 -10.09
CA ASP A 108 5.30 -20.41 -11.25
C ASP A 108 6.02 -20.04 -12.55
N LEU A 109 6.26 -18.73 -12.76
CA LEU A 109 7.07 -18.23 -13.89
C LEU A 109 8.46 -18.84 -13.89
N ARG A 110 9.14 -18.86 -12.74
CA ARG A 110 10.47 -19.46 -12.59
C ARG A 110 10.46 -20.95 -12.89
N THR A 111 9.52 -21.68 -12.29
CA THR A 111 9.39 -23.13 -12.41
C THR A 111 9.13 -23.55 -13.85
N ARG A 112 8.13 -22.95 -14.52
CA ARG A 112 7.82 -23.31 -15.91
C ARG A 112 8.91 -22.88 -16.89
N ARG A 113 9.57 -21.74 -16.66
CA ARG A 113 10.75 -21.34 -17.44
C ARG A 113 11.88 -22.35 -17.32
N SER A 114 12.16 -22.84 -16.12
CA SER A 114 13.16 -23.88 -15.87
C SER A 114 12.83 -25.17 -16.64
N ARG A 115 11.59 -25.65 -16.53
CA ARG A 115 11.09 -26.84 -17.26
C ARG A 115 11.20 -26.68 -18.78
N ARG A 116 10.85 -25.50 -19.31
CA ARG A 116 11.00 -25.17 -20.73
C ARG A 116 12.46 -25.24 -21.17
N ASN A 117 13.38 -24.65 -20.41
CA ASN A 117 14.80 -24.66 -20.72
C ASN A 117 15.37 -26.09 -20.70
N GLU A 118 14.98 -26.90 -19.71
CA GLU A 118 15.37 -28.30 -19.63
C GLU A 118 14.88 -29.11 -20.84
N ARG A 119 13.62 -28.90 -21.24
CA ARG A 119 13.05 -29.53 -22.43
C ARG A 119 13.80 -29.12 -23.71
N GLY A 120 14.08 -27.83 -23.87
CA GLY A 120 14.82 -27.30 -25.02
C GLY A 120 16.25 -27.83 -25.10
N SER A 121 16.91 -28.06 -23.96
CA SER A 121 18.23 -28.70 -23.91
C SER A 121 18.18 -30.17 -24.35
N LYS A 122 17.12 -30.91 -23.99
CA LYS A 122 16.97 -32.34 -24.29
C LYS A 122 16.45 -32.63 -25.71
N LEU A 123 15.50 -31.84 -26.20
CA LEU A 123 14.75 -32.11 -27.44
C LEU A 123 15.02 -31.11 -28.56
N GLY A 124 15.85 -30.08 -28.31
CA GLY A 124 15.98 -28.93 -29.19
C GLY A 124 14.85 -27.91 -29.01
N PHE A 125 15.09 -26.71 -29.53
CA PHE A 125 14.11 -25.62 -29.48
C PHE A 125 13.37 -25.53 -30.82
N ASP A 126 12.06 -25.80 -30.80
CA ASP A 126 11.16 -25.61 -31.94
C ASP A 126 10.07 -24.58 -31.59
N PRO A 127 10.16 -23.34 -32.11
CA PRO A 127 9.15 -22.30 -31.91
C PRO A 127 7.78 -22.66 -32.48
N ALA A 128 7.71 -23.49 -33.51
CA ALA A 128 6.47 -23.91 -34.14
C ALA A 128 5.77 -25.02 -33.35
N SER A 129 6.46 -25.63 -32.37
CA SER A 129 5.89 -26.69 -31.56
C SER A 129 4.67 -26.21 -30.76
N HIS A 130 3.65 -27.08 -30.68
CA HIS A 130 2.44 -26.83 -29.89
C HIS A 130 2.75 -26.48 -28.42
N TYR A 131 3.81 -27.06 -27.86
CA TYR A 131 4.28 -26.75 -26.51
C TYR A 131 4.70 -25.27 -26.36
N GLU A 132 5.53 -24.77 -27.28
CA GLU A 132 6.01 -23.38 -27.25
C GLU A 132 4.87 -22.37 -27.42
N GLN A 133 3.91 -22.68 -28.30
CA GLN A 133 2.71 -21.87 -28.47
C GLN A 133 1.87 -21.81 -27.18
N ARG A 134 1.59 -22.95 -26.54
CA ARG A 134 0.88 -23.00 -25.25
C ARG A 134 1.63 -22.26 -24.14
N TYR A 135 2.96 -22.44 -24.07
CA TYR A 135 3.80 -21.73 -23.09
C TYR A 135 3.74 -20.22 -23.30
N SER A 136 3.83 -19.75 -24.54
CA SER A 136 3.75 -18.32 -24.88
C SER A 136 2.40 -17.72 -24.47
N GLN A 137 1.30 -18.37 -24.84
CA GLN A 137 -0.06 -17.95 -24.46
C GLN A 137 -0.26 -17.93 -22.94
N TRP A 138 0.24 -18.94 -22.23
CA TRP A 138 0.22 -18.98 -20.77
C TRP A 138 1.02 -17.82 -20.18
N ARG A 139 2.24 -17.59 -20.67
CA ARG A 139 3.12 -16.52 -20.18
C ARG A 139 2.49 -15.15 -20.36
N VAL A 140 1.85 -14.89 -21.49
CA VAL A 140 1.13 -13.62 -21.74
C VAL A 140 0.04 -13.41 -20.69
N ARG A 141 -0.83 -14.41 -20.46
CA ARG A 141 -1.90 -14.33 -19.45
C ARG A 141 -1.37 -14.11 -18.03
N VAL A 142 -0.38 -14.88 -17.61
CA VAL A 142 0.23 -14.74 -16.27
C VAL A 142 0.91 -13.39 -16.11
N THR A 143 1.55 -12.86 -17.15
CA THR A 143 2.17 -11.52 -17.11
C THR A 143 1.11 -10.43 -16.96
N MET A 144 -0.02 -10.53 -17.65
CA MET A 144 -1.14 -9.60 -17.48
C MET A 144 -1.72 -9.67 -16.06
N PHE A 145 -1.95 -10.87 -15.54
CA PHE A 145 -2.40 -11.07 -14.16
C PHE A 145 -1.42 -10.49 -13.14
N LYS A 146 -0.11 -10.73 -13.32
CA LYS A 146 0.95 -10.16 -12.48
C LYS A 146 0.88 -8.63 -12.46
N ARG A 147 0.69 -7.99 -13.61
CA ARG A 147 0.55 -6.53 -13.71
C ARG A 147 -0.65 -6.03 -12.92
N LEU A 148 -1.80 -6.71 -12.99
CA LEU A 148 -2.98 -6.35 -12.19
C LEU A 148 -2.68 -6.42 -10.69
N VAL A 149 -2.05 -7.50 -10.23
CA VAL A 149 -1.63 -7.64 -8.82
C VAL A 149 -0.68 -6.52 -8.42
N GLU A 150 0.30 -6.17 -9.26
CA GLU A 150 1.26 -5.08 -9.01
C GLU A 150 0.58 -3.71 -8.93
N THR A 151 -0.37 -3.43 -9.82
CA THR A 151 -1.18 -2.21 -9.79
C THR A 151 -2.01 -2.13 -8.51
N ARG A 152 -2.66 -3.22 -8.10
CA ARG A 152 -3.42 -3.25 -6.85
C ARG A 152 -2.50 -3.09 -5.63
N LEU A 153 -1.31 -3.68 -5.66
CA LEU A 153 -0.32 -3.53 -4.60
C LEU A 153 0.19 -2.09 -4.49
N SER A 154 0.43 -1.38 -5.60
CA SER A 154 0.81 0.04 -5.54
C SER A 154 -0.28 0.91 -4.94
N GLN A 155 -1.56 0.61 -5.23
CA GLN A 155 -2.71 1.29 -4.61
C GLN A 155 -2.77 1.06 -3.10
N THR A 156 -2.55 -0.17 -2.61
CA THR A 156 -2.48 -0.42 -1.15
C THR A 156 -1.37 0.37 -0.47
N ARG A 157 -0.21 0.54 -1.13
CA ARG A 157 0.90 1.34 -0.60
C ARG A 157 0.58 2.83 -0.57
N ALA A 158 -0.10 3.33 -1.59
CA ALA A 158 -0.55 4.72 -1.63
C ALA A 158 -1.56 5.01 -0.51
N ALA A 159 -2.55 4.13 -0.32
CA ALA A 159 -3.52 4.26 0.78
C ALA A 159 -2.85 4.25 2.16
N ALA A 160 -1.89 3.35 2.39
CA ALA A 160 -1.10 3.33 3.63
C ALA A 160 -0.30 4.62 3.86
N ALA A 161 0.30 5.17 2.78
CA ALA A 161 1.03 6.42 2.85
C ALA A 161 0.12 7.61 3.19
N ASP A 162 -1.06 7.67 2.58
CA ASP A 162 -2.05 8.71 2.82
C ASP A 162 -2.56 8.70 4.27
N GLU A 163 -2.81 7.51 4.84
CA GLU A 163 -3.19 7.36 6.24
C GLU A 163 -2.07 7.84 7.18
N ASN A 164 -0.83 7.42 6.92
CA ASN A 164 0.33 7.89 7.68
C ASN A 164 0.52 9.41 7.57
N HIS A 165 0.28 10.00 6.40
CA HIS A 165 0.33 11.45 6.20
C HIS A 165 -0.77 12.15 7.01
N LYS A 166 -2.00 11.63 7.01
CA LYS A 166 -3.11 12.16 7.82
C LYS A 166 -2.81 12.09 9.30
N ALA A 167 -2.32 10.94 9.79
CA ALA A 167 -1.92 10.75 11.18
C ALA A 167 -0.77 11.69 11.57
N ALA A 168 0.25 11.84 10.72
CA ALA A 168 1.35 12.78 10.94
C ALA A 168 0.89 14.24 10.95
N ALA A 169 -0.06 14.62 10.09
CA ALA A 169 -0.63 15.97 10.07
C ALA A 169 -1.44 16.26 11.35
N LEU A 170 -2.27 15.31 11.78
CA LEU A 170 -3.05 15.40 13.01
C LEU A 170 -2.13 15.48 14.25
N ASN A 171 -1.10 14.64 14.32
CA ASN A 171 -0.09 14.71 15.36
C ASN A 171 0.65 16.06 15.38
N ARG A 172 0.98 16.63 14.21
CA ARG A 172 1.55 17.98 14.13
C ARG A 172 0.60 19.05 14.65
N ARG A 173 -0.70 18.95 14.34
CA ARG A 173 -1.73 19.86 14.86
C ARG A 173 -1.85 19.76 16.38
N HIS A 174 -1.92 18.54 16.93
CA HIS A 174 -1.98 18.31 18.37
C HIS A 174 -0.74 18.85 19.09
N ARG A 175 0.47 18.56 18.58
CA ARG A 175 1.72 19.11 19.14
C ARG A 175 1.72 20.64 19.13
N ASN A 176 1.25 21.26 18.06
CA ASN A 176 1.14 22.72 17.99
C ASN A 176 0.09 23.29 18.97
N ALA A 177 -1.03 22.60 19.18
CA ALA A 177 -2.04 23.00 20.16
C ALA A 177 -1.49 22.91 21.59
N VAL A 178 -0.82 21.81 21.94
CA VAL A 178 -0.13 21.64 23.23
C VAL A 178 0.92 22.72 23.42
N ARG A 179 1.72 23.02 22.39
CA ARG A 179 2.71 24.10 22.45
C ARG A 179 2.07 25.46 22.70
N ARG A 180 1.00 25.82 21.98
CA ARG A 180 0.29 27.10 22.19
C ARG A 180 -0.30 27.21 23.59
N LEU A 181 -0.87 26.12 24.10
CA LEU A 181 -1.38 26.06 25.47
C LEU A 181 -0.24 26.27 26.47
N ALA A 182 0.88 25.59 26.29
CA ALA A 182 2.06 25.73 27.14
C ALA A 182 2.63 27.17 27.11
N GLU A 183 2.74 27.78 25.93
CA GLU A 183 3.16 29.18 25.76
C GLU A 183 2.19 30.15 26.48
N ALA A 184 0.88 29.93 26.39
CA ALA A 184 -0.13 30.76 27.06
C ALA A 184 -0.07 30.63 28.59
N ILE A 185 0.06 29.41 29.11
CA ILE A 185 0.19 29.15 30.56
C ILE A 185 1.47 29.80 31.11
N ASP A 186 2.58 29.66 30.40
CA ASP A 186 3.84 30.26 30.81
C ASP A 186 3.82 31.80 30.72
N SER A 187 3.12 32.35 29.72
CA SER A 187 2.85 33.79 29.65
C SER A 187 2.03 34.26 30.84
N HIS A 188 0.97 33.54 31.21
CA HIS A 188 0.14 33.85 32.38
C HIS A 188 0.96 33.86 33.67
N ARG A 189 1.81 32.84 33.85
CA ARG A 189 2.74 32.76 34.98
C ARG A 189 3.68 33.96 35.05
N ARG A 190 4.23 34.38 33.91
CA ARG A 190 5.12 35.56 33.85
C ARG A 190 4.39 36.85 34.16
N THR A 191 3.14 37.01 33.71
CA THR A 191 2.35 38.22 33.95
C THR A 191 1.91 38.39 35.40
N LEU A 192 1.62 37.29 36.11
CA LEU A 192 1.33 37.34 37.55
C LEU A 192 2.53 37.81 38.39
N GLY A 193 3.75 37.61 37.89
CA GLY A 193 4.97 38.03 38.59
C GLY A 193 5.18 37.32 39.92
N ALA A 194 6.16 37.78 40.70
CA ALA A 194 6.44 37.24 42.04
C ALA A 194 5.68 37.96 43.16
N GLU A 195 4.94 39.02 42.84
CA GLU A 195 4.30 39.91 43.81
C GLU A 195 2.83 39.55 44.11
N VAL A 196 2.21 38.70 43.27
CA VAL A 196 0.82 38.26 43.44
C VAL A 196 0.83 36.76 43.77
N ASP A 197 0.17 36.37 44.88
CA ASP A 197 0.04 34.97 45.25
C ASP A 197 -0.96 34.29 44.30
N PRO A 198 -0.54 33.31 43.47
CA PRO A 198 -1.40 32.69 42.47
C PRO A 198 -2.52 31.89 43.10
N GLU A 199 -3.67 31.83 42.41
CA GLU A 199 -4.78 31.00 42.86
C GLU A 199 -4.38 29.51 42.84
N PRO A 200 -5.01 28.66 43.68
CA PRO A 200 -4.76 27.21 43.67
C PRO A 200 -4.94 26.57 42.28
N ALA A 201 -5.88 27.09 41.47
CA ALA A 201 -6.11 26.62 40.11
C ALA A 201 -4.92 26.94 39.18
N ASP A 202 -4.31 28.11 39.32
CA ASP A 202 -3.12 28.50 38.55
C ASP A 202 -1.91 27.66 38.91
N ARG A 203 -1.71 27.39 40.21
CA ARG A 203 -0.64 26.49 40.67
C ARG A 203 -0.81 25.08 40.11
N ALA A 204 -2.02 24.54 40.12
CA ALA A 204 -2.31 23.23 39.51
C ALA A 204 -2.03 23.23 38.01
N LEU A 205 -2.41 24.29 37.30
CA LEU A 205 -2.16 24.44 35.86
C LEU A 205 -0.65 24.52 35.55
N TRP A 206 0.13 25.18 36.39
CA TRP A 206 1.59 25.27 36.23
C TRP A 206 2.28 23.95 36.54
N GLN A 207 1.79 23.18 37.51
CA GLN A 207 2.31 21.86 37.82
C GLN A 207 2.16 20.89 36.64
N ILE A 208 1.04 20.98 35.91
CA ILE A 208 0.81 20.16 34.71
C ILE A 208 1.90 20.37 33.64
N LEU A 209 2.53 21.56 33.56
CA LEU A 209 3.65 21.80 32.62
C LEU A 209 4.94 21.08 33.02
N GLU A 210 5.10 20.74 34.30
CA GLU A 210 6.23 19.95 34.81
C GLU A 210 5.97 18.45 34.64
N ASP A 211 4.72 18.03 34.84
CA ASP A 211 4.33 16.62 34.79
C ASP A 211 4.24 16.08 33.36
N VAL A 212 3.84 16.91 32.39
CA VAL A 212 3.77 16.51 30.99
C VAL A 212 5.17 16.51 30.39
N THR A 213 5.62 15.33 29.91
CA THR A 213 6.91 15.16 29.25
C THR A 213 6.75 14.88 27.75
N VAL A 214 7.72 15.34 26.96
CA VAL A 214 7.79 15.13 25.51
C VAL A 214 9.09 14.37 25.20
N PRO A 215 9.05 13.30 24.40
CA PRO A 215 10.26 12.60 24.00
C PRO A 215 11.10 13.48 23.06
N LEU A 216 12.36 13.71 23.42
CA LEU A 216 13.32 14.50 22.66
C LEU A 216 14.46 13.62 22.11
N GLY A 217 14.78 13.83 20.83
CA GLY A 217 15.87 13.15 20.14
C GLY A 217 15.58 11.70 19.71
N PRO A 218 16.52 11.06 19.00
CA PRO A 218 16.34 9.71 18.45
C PRO A 218 16.27 8.62 19.54
N GLN A 219 16.75 8.91 20.75
CA GLN A 219 16.66 8.02 21.92
C GLN A 219 15.38 8.24 22.75
N GLY A 220 14.54 9.23 22.38
CA GLY A 220 13.25 9.46 23.01
C GLY A 220 13.31 9.85 24.49
N VAL A 221 14.34 10.59 24.92
CA VAL A 221 14.49 10.99 26.32
C VAL A 221 13.30 11.88 26.72
N PRO A 222 12.53 11.54 27.77
CA PRO A 222 11.40 12.33 28.20
C PRO A 222 11.88 13.64 28.83
N VAL A 223 11.48 14.78 28.28
CA VAL A 223 11.82 16.12 28.77
C VAL A 223 10.53 16.84 29.16
N PRO A 224 10.44 17.45 30.36
CA PRO A 224 9.28 18.24 30.76
C PRO A 224 8.94 19.35 29.76
N VAL A 225 7.65 19.61 29.54
CA VAL A 225 7.19 20.69 28.65
C VAL A 225 7.69 22.05 29.11
N ARG A 226 7.83 22.26 30.42
CA ARG A 226 8.45 23.47 31.00
C ARG A 226 9.86 23.70 30.46
N ASP A 227 10.70 22.67 30.38
CA ASP A 227 12.08 22.77 29.90
C ASP A 227 12.14 22.94 28.38
N MET A 228 11.17 22.35 27.67
CA MET A 228 10.98 22.56 26.24
C MET A 228 10.65 24.03 25.92
N LEU A 229 9.81 24.68 26.73
CA LEU A 229 9.45 26.09 26.57
C LEU A 229 10.64 27.03 26.76
N THR A 230 11.49 26.75 27.75
CA THR A 230 12.63 27.62 28.08
C THR A 230 13.80 27.43 27.11
N THR A 231 14.06 26.20 26.67
CA THR A 231 15.27 25.86 25.90
C THR A 231 15.04 25.84 24.38
N TYR A 232 13.86 25.38 23.92
CA TYR A 232 13.63 25.09 22.49
C TYR A 232 12.48 25.88 21.86
N TRP A 233 11.49 26.31 22.64
CA TRP A 233 10.33 27.06 22.12
C TRP A 233 10.33 28.53 22.52
N SER A 234 11.43 29.02 23.10
CA SER A 234 11.53 30.41 23.54
C SER A 234 11.37 31.38 22.35
N PRO A 235 10.54 32.44 22.47
CA PRO A 235 10.27 33.38 21.40
C PRO A 235 11.52 34.09 20.85
N ALA A 236 12.63 34.12 21.60
CA ALA A 236 13.91 34.68 21.15
C ALA A 236 14.49 33.97 19.91
N GLN A 237 14.17 32.68 19.68
CA GLN A 237 14.59 31.96 18.46
C GLN A 237 13.71 32.24 17.23
N LYS A 238 12.49 32.78 17.41
CA LYS A 238 11.57 33.09 16.31
C LYS A 238 12.01 34.31 15.49
N GLY A 239 12.78 35.23 16.09
CA GLY A 239 13.34 36.40 15.38
C GLY A 239 14.59 36.08 14.55
N ALA A 240 15.45 35.16 15.01
CA ALA A 240 16.72 34.86 14.36
C ALA A 240 16.59 34.01 13.07
N ALA A 241 15.49 33.27 12.91
CA ALA A 241 15.29 32.40 11.74
C ALA A 241 14.68 33.11 10.51
N MET A 242 14.08 34.29 10.68
CA MET A 242 13.52 35.06 9.55
C MET A 242 14.56 35.96 8.85
N ASP A 243 15.66 36.32 9.53
CA ASP A 243 16.73 37.15 8.95
C ASP A 243 17.83 36.35 8.24
N ALA A 244 17.83 35.02 8.36
CA ALA A 244 18.87 34.15 7.79
C ALA A 244 18.59 33.69 6.34
N ASP A 245 17.41 33.98 5.78
CA ASP A 245 17.00 33.54 4.42
C ASP A 245 17.26 34.61 3.33
N ALA A 246 17.95 35.70 3.66
CA ALA A 246 18.24 36.81 2.75
C ALA A 246 19.66 36.80 2.15
N VAL A 247 20.40 35.68 2.21
CA VAL A 247 21.72 35.57 1.56
C VAL A 247 21.64 34.57 0.40
N GLN A 248 21.35 35.10 -0.78
CA GLN A 248 21.44 34.38 -2.06
C GLN A 248 22.88 33.91 -2.30
N PRO A 249 23.12 32.63 -2.65
CA PRO A 249 24.44 32.20 -3.09
C PRO A 249 24.65 32.58 -4.55
N THR A 250 25.65 33.43 -4.75
CA THR A 250 26.26 33.82 -6.02
C THR A 250 26.60 32.62 -6.90
N THR A 251 26.18 32.75 -8.16
CA THR A 251 26.54 31.99 -9.36
C THR A 251 28.01 31.57 -9.39
N LYS A 252 28.28 30.27 -9.58
CA LYS A 252 29.62 29.75 -9.94
C LYS A 252 29.78 29.67 -11.47
N PRO A 253 31.00 29.92 -11.99
CA PRO A 253 31.27 30.00 -13.42
C PRO A 253 31.45 28.62 -14.07
N ASN A 254 31.02 28.55 -15.33
CA ASN A 254 31.15 27.42 -16.24
C ASN A 254 32.62 27.21 -16.60
N GLN A 255 33.14 25.99 -16.41
CA GLN A 255 34.43 25.57 -16.97
C GLN A 255 34.16 24.79 -18.25
N ASP A 256 34.43 25.42 -19.38
CA ASP A 256 34.59 24.76 -20.67
C ASP A 256 35.95 24.04 -20.66
N THR A 257 35.92 22.73 -20.90
CA THR A 257 37.11 21.95 -21.27
C THR A 257 37.00 21.60 -22.74
N ASP A 258 37.66 22.40 -23.58
CA ASP A 258 38.04 22.01 -24.94
C ASP A 258 39.11 20.92 -24.85
N GLY A 259 38.83 19.78 -25.50
CA GLY A 259 39.77 18.69 -25.69
C GLY A 259 40.39 18.77 -27.09
N GLU A 260 41.65 19.19 -27.16
CA GLU A 260 42.57 18.90 -28.27
C GLU A 260 43.48 17.72 -27.88
N ASN A 261 43.30 16.58 -28.55
CA ASN A 261 44.36 15.77 -29.20
C ASN A 261 43.78 14.48 -29.79
#